data_AF-A0AAW4XRW4-F1
#
_entry.id   AF-A0AAW4XRW4-F1
#
_cell.length_a   1.000
_cell.length_b   1.000
_cell.length_c   1.000
_cell.angle_alpha   90.00
_cell.angle_beta   90.00
_cell.angle_gamma   90.00
#
_symmetry.space_group_name_H-M   'P 1'
#
loop_
_entity.id
_entity.type
_entity.pdbx_description
1 polymer ?
#
loop_
_entity_poly.entity_id
_entity_poly.type
_entity_poly.pdbx_seq_one_letter_code
_entity_poly.pdbx_strand_id
1 'polypeptide(L)'
;MHYFEATELAARIVGVDPEAPEFDEDEVEEKIYDKFEVSMESFQKIAEALLKFTPPVQTAITETWVQGYIHDQCFITKQAVAP
;
A
#
# COMPACT_ATOMS: atom_id res chain seq x y z
N MET A 1 -8.89 -1.53 -2.18
CA MET A 1 -7.87 -1.15 -1.19
C MET A 1 -8.53 -0.29 -0.11
N HIS A 2 -8.38 -0.66 1.16
CA HIS A 2 -8.84 0.15 2.30
C HIS A 2 -7.94 1.36 2.51
N TYR A 3 -8.49 2.45 3.07
CA TYR A 3 -7.73 3.68 3.31
C TYR A 3 -6.47 3.43 4.15
N PHE A 4 -6.58 2.64 5.22
CA PHE A 4 -5.44 2.26 6.06
C PHE A 4 -4.30 1.59 5.28
N GLU A 5 -4.62 0.67 4.36
CA GLU A 5 -3.59 0.02 3.51
C GLU A 5 -2.93 1.03 2.56
N ALA A 6 -3.71 2.02 2.08
CA ALA A 6 -3.18 3.11 1.26
C ALA A 6 -2.25 4.00 2.09
N THR A 7 -2.62 4.36 3.31
CA THR A 7 -1.81 5.15 4.23
C THR A 7 -0.51 4.43 4.59
N GLU A 8 -0.56 3.13 4.88
CA GLU A 8 0.63 2.31 5.13
C GLU A 8 1.56 2.28 3.91
N LEU A 9 1.00 2.10 2.70
CA LEU A 9 1.77 2.15 1.45
C LEU A 9 2.41 3.52 1.22
N ALA A 10 1.66 4.59 1.45
CA ALA A 10 2.13 5.96 1.34
C ALA A 10 3.27 6.25 2.32
N ALA A 11 3.11 5.86 3.59
CA ALA A 11 4.12 6.00 4.62
C ALA A 11 5.45 5.37 4.19
N ARG A 12 5.41 4.13 3.69
CA ARG A 12 6.60 3.43 3.18
C ARG A 12 7.22 4.13 1.97
N ILE A 13 6.43 4.69 1.06
CA ILE A 13 6.93 5.44 -0.12
C ILE A 13 7.64 6.74 0.29
N VAL A 14 7.19 7.40 1.36
CA VAL A 14 7.77 8.66 1.86
C VAL A 14 8.77 8.45 3.01
N GLY A 15 9.04 7.19 3.37
CA GLY A 15 10.03 6.81 4.38
C GLY A 15 9.60 7.08 5.82
N VAL A 16 8.30 7.11 6.09
CA VAL A 16 7.71 7.16 7.43
C VAL A 16 7.37 5.73 7.87
N ASP A 17 7.67 5.42 9.14
CA ASP A 17 7.35 4.11 9.71
C ASP A 17 5.91 4.10 10.26
N PRO A 18 4.98 3.34 9.64
CA PRO A 18 3.59 3.26 10.09
C PRO A 18 3.41 2.53 11.44
N GLU A 19 4.45 1.87 11.95
CA GLU A 19 4.41 1.18 13.25
C GLU A 19 5.00 2.01 14.39
N ALA A 20 5.53 3.21 14.09
CA ALA A 20 6.12 4.08 15.10
C ALA A 20 5.04 4.65 16.07
N PRO A 21 5.35 4.79 17.37
CA PRO A 21 4.42 5.39 18.33
C PRO A 21 3.97 6.81 17.99
N GLU A 22 4.84 7.56 17.32
CA GLU A 22 4.65 8.94 16.85
C GLU A 22 4.12 9.03 15.42
N PHE A 23 3.58 7.93 14.86
CA PHE A 23 3.04 7.93 13.50
C PHE A 23 1.94 8.99 13.34
N ASP A 24 2.12 9.84 12.32
CA ASP A 24 1.20 10.93 11.99
C ASP A 24 0.72 10.79 10.53
N GLU A 25 -0.59 10.58 10.37
CA GLU A 25 -1.22 10.45 9.05
C GLU A 25 -1.17 11.77 8.27
N ASP A 26 -1.24 12.91 8.96
CA ASP A 26 -1.23 14.23 8.32
C ASP A 26 0.17 14.48 7.70
N GLU A 27 1.25 14.10 8.39
CA GLU A 27 2.62 14.16 7.86
C GLU A 27 2.76 13.31 6.58
N VAL A 28 2.14 12.13 6.54
CA VAL A 28 2.18 11.25 5.36
C VAL A 28 1.44 11.90 4.19
N GLU A 29 0.25 12.47 4.42
CA GLU A 29 -0.52 13.14 3.38
C GLU A 29 0.24 14.35 2.81
N GLU A 30 0.80 15.19 3.67
CA GLU A 30 1.65 16.33 3.25
C GLU A 30 2.82 15.86 2.38
N LYS A 31 3.55 14.83 2.81
CA LYS A 31 4.70 14.30 2.05
C LYS A 31 4.31 13.66 0.72
N ILE A 32 3.13 13.02 0.63
CA ILE A 32 2.62 12.49 -0.64
C ILE A 32 2.27 13.61 -1.59
N TYR A 33 1.61 14.66 -1.08
CA TYR A 33 1.29 15.84 -1.88
C TYR A 33 2.57 16.53 -2.37
N ASP A 34 3.56 16.75 -1.51
CA ASP A 34 4.84 17.36 -1.88
C ASP A 34 5.62 16.53 -2.92
N LYS A 35 5.53 15.19 -2.85
CA LYS A 35 6.28 14.29 -3.72
C LYS A 35 5.63 14.08 -5.09
N PHE A 36 4.31 14.04 -5.16
CA PHE A 36 3.56 13.60 -6.34
C PHE A 36 2.49 14.59 -6.81
N GLU A 37 2.26 15.68 -6.07
CA GLU A 37 1.22 16.68 -6.33
C GLU A 37 -0.20 16.06 -6.39
N VAL A 38 -0.46 15.05 -5.56
CA VAL A 38 -1.76 14.37 -5.46
C VAL A 38 -2.25 14.32 -4.02
N SER A 39 -3.57 14.38 -3.84
CA SER A 39 -4.19 14.12 -2.54
C SER A 39 -4.10 12.64 -2.16
N MET A 40 -4.24 12.35 -0.86
CA MET A 40 -4.24 10.97 -0.38
C MET A 40 -5.37 10.12 -0.99
N GLU A 41 -6.55 10.70 -1.21
CA GLU A 41 -7.66 10.04 -1.91
C GLU A 41 -7.31 9.69 -3.37
N SER A 42 -6.63 10.59 -4.07
CA SER A 42 -6.18 10.35 -5.45
C SER A 42 -5.10 9.27 -5.50
N PHE A 43 -4.16 9.31 -4.55
CA PHE A 43 -3.14 8.28 -4.38
C PHE A 43 -3.76 6.89 -4.18
N GLN A 44 -4.74 6.74 -3.27
CA GLN A 44 -5.44 5.47 -3.05
C GLN A 44 -6.05 4.92 -4.34
N LYS A 45 -6.76 5.76 -5.10
CA LYS A 45 -7.40 5.34 -6.37
C LYS A 45 -6.36 4.89 -7.40
N ILE A 46 -5.23 5.60 -7.48
CA ILE A 46 -4.12 5.23 -8.37
C ILE A 46 -3.50 3.89 -7.92
N ALA A 47 -3.20 3.74 -6.64
CA ALA A 47 -2.61 2.53 -6.09
C ALA A 47 -3.52 1.30 -6.29
N GLU A 48 -4.83 1.47 -6.11
CA GLU A 48 -5.82 0.44 -6.40
C GLU A 48 -5.88 0.07 -7.89
N ALA A 49 -5.86 1.07 -8.78
CA ALA A 49 -5.84 0.83 -10.23
C ALA A 49 -4.57 0.11 -10.69
N LEU A 50 -3.45 0.35 -10.02
CA LEU A 50 -2.15 -0.25 -10.30
C LEU A 50 -1.96 -1.64 -9.68
N LEU A 51 -2.77 -2.03 -8.69
CA LEU A 51 -2.68 -3.30 -7.98
C LEU A 51 -2.67 -4.52 -8.91
N LYS A 52 -3.45 -4.45 -10.01
CA LYS A 52 -3.54 -5.50 -11.04
C LYS A 52 -2.24 -5.76 -11.82
N PHE A 53 -1.26 -4.89 -11.69
CA PHE A 53 0.06 -5.02 -12.31
C PHE A 53 1.11 -5.56 -11.34
N THR A 54 0.75 -5.81 -10.08
CA THR A 54 1.64 -6.50 -9.14
C THR A 54 1.69 -7.99 -9.47
N PRO A 55 2.84 -8.66 -9.29
CA PRO A 55 2.95 -10.09 -9.58
C PRO A 55 2.06 -10.89 -8.63
N PRO A 56 1.27 -11.86 -9.15
CA PRO A 56 0.51 -12.75 -8.29
C PRO A 56 1.47 -13.73 -7.57
N VAL A 57 1.20 -13.98 -6.30
CA VAL A 57 1.97 -14.86 -5.43
C VAL A 57 1.01 -15.83 -4.75
N GLN A 58 1.41 -17.09 -4.62
CA GLN A 58 0.65 -18.08 -3.88
C GLN A 58 1.03 -18.04 -2.39
N THR A 59 0.03 -17.93 -1.51
CA THR A 59 0.26 -17.99 -0.06
C THR A 59 0.65 -19.40 0.38
N ALA A 60 1.63 -19.52 1.27
CA ALA A 60 2.19 -20.82 1.65
C ALA A 60 1.22 -21.71 2.47
N ILE A 61 0.32 -21.11 3.26
CA ILE A 61 -0.56 -21.85 4.18
C ILE A 61 -1.90 -22.20 3.53
N THR A 62 -2.51 -21.24 2.82
CA THR A 62 -3.85 -21.41 2.25
C THR A 62 -3.85 -21.70 0.76
N GLU A 63 -2.67 -21.78 0.13
CA GLU A 63 -2.47 -22.03 -1.30
C GLU A 63 -3.25 -21.06 -2.22
N THR A 64 -3.62 -19.90 -1.69
CA THR A 64 -4.45 -18.91 -2.37
C THR A 64 -3.56 -17.99 -3.19
N TRP A 65 -3.92 -17.74 -4.45
CA TRP A 65 -3.25 -16.76 -5.27
C TRP A 65 -3.71 -15.36 -4.90
N VAL A 66 -2.76 -14.48 -4.59
CA VAL A 66 -3.00 -13.09 -4.22
C VAL A 66 -2.08 -12.18 -4.99
N GLN A 67 -2.53 -10.96 -5.27
CA GLN A 67 -1.69 -9.87 -5.76
C GLN A 67 -1.70 -8.75 -4.73
N GLY A 68 -0.60 -8.00 -4.62
CA GLY A 68 -0.39 -7.10 -3.50
C GLY A 68 0.90 -6.29 -3.62
N TYR A 69 0.91 -5.12 -2.99
CA TYR A 69 2.16 -4.39 -2.75
C TYR A 69 2.93 -5.06 -1.61
N ILE A 70 4.23 -5.26 -1.82
CA ILE A 70 5.14 -5.90 -0.88
C ILE A 70 6.28 -4.93 -0.55
N HIS A 71 6.57 -4.77 0.74
CA HIS A 71 7.72 -4.04 1.24
C HIS A 71 8.33 -4.81 2.42
N ASP A 72 9.66 -4.98 2.44
CA ASP A 72 10.38 -5.75 3.47
C ASP A 72 9.78 -7.14 3.75
N GLN A 73 9.38 -7.84 2.69
CA GLN A 73 8.77 -9.17 2.76
C GLN A 73 7.38 -9.21 3.44
N CYS A 74 6.79 -8.05 3.73
CA CYS A 74 5.43 -7.91 4.25
C CYS A 74 4.47 -7.46 3.15
N PHE A 75 3.28 -8.08 3.10
CA PHE A 75 2.17 -7.61 2.27
C PHE A 75 1.50 -6.42 2.95
N ILE A 76 1.44 -5.29 2.24
CA ILE A 76 0.72 -4.09 2.70
C ILE A 76 -0.77 -4.19 2.35
N THR A 77 -1.06 -4.70 1.16
CA THR A 77 -2.42 -5.03 0.72
C THR A 77 -2.40 -6.35 -0.02
N LYS A 78 -3.55 -7.05 -0.02
CA LYS A 78 -3.73 -8.28 -0.78
C LYS A 78 -5.12 -8.35 -1.38
N GLN A 79 -5.19 -8.76 -2.64
CA GLN A 79 -6.42 -9.09 -3.32
C GLN A 79 -6.30 -10.52 -3.85
N ALA A 80 -7.30 -11.36 -3.53
CA ALA A 80 -7.37 -12.70 -4.09
C ALA A 80 -7.54 -12.63 -5.62
N VAL A 81 -6.81 -13.49 -6.33
CA VAL A 81 -6.86 -13.61 -7.79
C VAL A 81 -6.98 -15.07 -8.19
N ALA A 82 -7.43 -15.31 -9.42
CA ALA A 82 -7.33 -16.63 -10.03
C ALA A 82 -5.86 -16.95 -10.37
N PRO A 83 -5.47 -18.24 -10.43
CA PRO A 83 -4.16 -18.66 -10.90
C PRO A 83 -3.86 -18.25 -12.34
#